data_AF-A0A8T3TS49-F1
#
_entry.id   AF-A0A8T3TS49-F1
#
_cell.length_a   1.000
_cell.length_b   1.000
_cell.length_c   1.000
_cell.angle_alpha   90.00
_cell.angle_beta   90.00
_cell.angle_gamma   90.00
#
_symmetry.space_group_name_H-M   'P 1'
#
loop_
_entity.id
_entity.type
_entity.pdbx_description
1 polymer ?
#
loop_
_entity_poly.entity_id
_entity_poly.type
_entity_poly.pdbx_seq_one_letter_code
_entity_poly.pdbx_strand_id
1 'polypeptide(L)' 'MRLASRMERMGTETAFEAAARARALEATGREVIHLEIGEPDFDTPRNVSEAAARALLDEGATHYTAATGIAPL' A
#
# COMPACT_ATOMS: atom_id res chain seq x y z
N MET A 1 -24.94 17.03 -0.56
CA MET A 1 -24.21 16.21 0.45
C MET A 1 -23.39 17.18 1.30
N ARG A 2 -23.45 17.10 2.64
CA ARG A 2 -22.69 17.99 3.55
C ARG A 2 -21.61 17.17 4.23
N LEU A 3 -20.34 17.54 4.02
CA LEU A 3 -19.19 16.88 4.65
C LEU A 3 -18.94 17.43 6.06
N ALA A 4 -18.18 16.69 6.87
CA ALA A 4 -17.76 17.11 8.19
C ALA A 4 -16.63 18.14 8.10
N SER A 5 -16.68 19.22 8.89
CA SER A 5 -15.71 20.34 8.81
C SER A 5 -14.24 19.92 9.00
N ARG A 6 -13.97 18.86 9.79
CA ARG A 6 -12.59 18.34 9.96
C ARG A 6 -11.95 17.82 8.67
N MET A 7 -12.76 17.48 7.66
CA MET A 7 -12.25 17.01 6.37
C MET A 7 -11.50 18.12 5.62
N GLU A 8 -11.82 19.40 5.87
CA GLU A 8 -11.14 20.55 5.26
C GLU A 8 -9.66 20.67 5.68
N ARG A 9 -9.28 20.02 6.79
CA ARG A 9 -7.90 20.03 7.31
C ARG A 9 -7.00 18.96 6.70
N MET A 10 -7.55 18.03 5.93
CA MET A 10 -6.76 16.98 5.28
C MET A 10 -6.21 17.55 3.97
N GLY A 11 -4.88 17.57 3.84
CA GLY A 11 -4.22 17.93 2.58
C GLY A 11 -4.32 16.81 1.54
N THR A 12 -3.71 17.04 0.38
CA THR A 12 -3.56 16.02 -0.66
C THR A 12 -2.24 15.27 -0.50
N GLU A 13 -2.20 14.03 -0.98
CA GLU A 13 -1.01 13.19 -0.97
C GLU A 13 -0.07 13.58 -2.12
N THR A 14 1.06 14.19 -1.79
CA THR A 14 1.99 14.76 -2.77
C THR A 14 2.87 13.72 -3.46
N ALA A 15 3.14 12.58 -2.83
CA ALA A 15 3.99 11.54 -3.41
C ALA A 15 3.35 10.91 -4.65
N PHE A 16 2.04 10.61 -4.59
CA PHE A 16 1.31 10.07 -5.74
C PHE A 16 1.16 11.08 -6.88
N GLU A 17 1.02 12.38 -6.56
CA GLU A 17 1.01 13.43 -7.58
C GLU A 17 2.35 13.50 -8.32
N ALA A 18 3.47 13.40 -7.60
CA ALA A 18 4.80 13.35 -8.20
C ALA A 18 4.99 12.12 -9.08
N ALA A 19 4.59 10.93 -8.59
CA ALA A 19 4.67 9.67 -9.33
C ALA A 19 3.83 9.69 -10.62
N ALA A 20 2.63 10.29 -10.57
CA ALA A 20 1.78 10.44 -11.76
C ALA A 20 2.44 11.34 -12.82
N ARG A 21 3.09 12.44 -12.40
CA ARG A 21 3.84 13.32 -13.31
C ARG A 21 5.08 12.62 -13.87
N ALA A 22 5.81 11.86 -13.06
CA ALA A 22 6.95 11.06 -13.50
C ALA A 22 6.54 10.08 -14.62
N ARG A 23 5.48 9.30 -14.41
CA ARG A 23 4.94 8.37 -15.42
C ARG A 23 4.50 9.07 -16.72
N ALA A 24 3.92 10.26 -16.62
CA ALA A 24 3.55 11.05 -17.79
C ALA A 24 4.79 11.50 -18.59
N LEU A 25 5.90 11.80 -17.92
CA LEU A 25 7.17 12.14 -18.57
C LEU A 25 7.82 10.91 -19.20
N GLU A 26 7.79 9.75 -18.54
CA GLU A 26 8.27 8.48 -19.10
C GLU A 26 7.52 8.10 -20.38
N ALA A 27 6.21 8.31 -20.42
CA ALA A 27 5.39 8.08 -21.61
C ALA A 27 5.80 8.93 -22.83
N THR A 28 6.56 10.02 -22.62
CA THR A 28 7.15 10.83 -23.70
C THR A 28 8.54 10.33 -24.15
N GLY A 29 9.00 9.19 -23.63
CA GLY A 29 10.30 8.60 -23.94
C GLY A 29 11.46 9.11 -23.09
N ARG A 30 11.17 9.77 -21.97
CA ARG A 30 12.20 10.29 -21.05
C ARG A 30 12.55 9.24 -20.00
N GLU A 31 13.84 9.12 -19.68
CA GLU A 31 14.29 8.37 -18.53
C GLU A 31 14.06 9.20 -17.25
N VAL A 32 13.45 8.57 -16.23
CA VAL A 32 13.10 9.22 -14.96
C VAL A 32 13.61 8.37 -13.80
N ILE A 33 14.24 9.02 -12.82
CA ILE A 33 14.66 8.37 -11.57
C ILE A 33 13.60 8.68 -10.52
N HIS A 34 13.01 7.62 -9.96
CA HIS A 34 11.98 7.72 -8.94
C HIS A 34 12.60 7.86 -7.55
N LEU A 35 12.25 8.95 -6.86
CA LEU A 35 12.69 9.29 -5.50
C LEU A 35 11.52 9.74 -4.60
N GLU A 36 10.29 9.55 -5.08
CA GLU A 36 9.06 10.03 -4.47
C GLU A 36 8.30 8.95 -3.69
N ILE A 37 8.55 7.66 -3.99
CA ILE A 37 7.87 6.54 -3.35
C ILE A 37 8.74 5.99 -2.22
N GLY A 38 8.14 5.81 -1.04
CA GLY A 38 8.82 5.35 0.18
C GLY A 38 8.72 3.84 0.44
N GLU A 39 8.19 3.06 -0.50
CA GLU A 39 8.16 1.60 -0.38
C GLU A 39 9.49 0.99 -0.86
N PRO A 40 9.97 -0.10 -0.25
CA PRO A 40 11.16 -0.78 -0.73
C PRO A 40 10.94 -1.41 -2.12
N ASP A 41 12.01 -1.54 -2.89
CA ASP A 41 12.03 -2.09 -4.25
C ASP A 41 12.12 -3.62 -4.33
N PHE A 42 12.07 -4.31 -3.19
CA PHE A 42 12.15 -5.76 -3.11
C PHE A 42 10.81 -6.42 -2.85
N ASP A 43 10.66 -7.64 -3.37
CA ASP A 43 9.48 -8.47 -3.15
C ASP A 43 9.35 -8.89 -1.68
N THR A 44 8.11 -9.19 -1.26
CA THR A 44 7.85 -9.80 0.04
C THR A 44 8.63 -11.12 0.18
N PRO A 45 9.34 -11.35 1.29
CA PRO A 45 10.10 -12.58 1.51
C PRO A 45 9.25 -13.84 1.34
N ARG A 46 9.80 -14.86 0.67
CA ARG A 46 9.09 -16.10 0.31
C ARG A 46 8.42 -16.78 1.50
N ASN A 47 9.11 -16.87 2.64
CA ASN A 47 8.58 -17.49 3.85
C ASN A 47 7.32 -16.78 4.39
N VAL A 48 7.20 -15.47 4.17
CA VAL A 48 6.01 -14.68 4.55
C VAL A 48 4.85 -15.01 3.61
N SER A 49 5.09 -14.97 2.30
CA SER A 49 4.08 -15.28 1.28
C SER A 49 3.55 -16.72 1.40
N GLU A 50 4.41 -17.69 1.71
CA GLU A 50 4.03 -19.09 1.94
C GLU A 50 3.22 -19.26 3.23
N ALA A 51 3.53 -18.51 4.29
CA ALA A 51 2.75 -18.52 5.52
C ALA A 51 1.35 -17.92 5.31
N ALA A 52 1.25 -16.82 4.57
CA ALA A 52 -0.04 -16.23 4.20
C ALA A 52 -0.90 -17.19 3.35
N ALA A 53 -0.28 -17.85 2.36
CA ALA A 53 -0.97 -18.81 1.51
C ALA A 53 -1.52 -20.00 2.30
N ARG A 54 -0.73 -20.60 3.19
CA ARG A 54 -1.17 -21.69 4.06
C ARG A 54 -2.30 -21.27 5.00
N ALA A 55 -2.16 -20.11 5.66
CA ALA A 55 -3.20 -19.60 6.55
C ALA A 55 -4.55 -19.42 5.82
N LEU A 56 -4.49 -18.95 4.57
CA LEU A 56 -5.67 -18.77 3.73
C LEU A 56 -6.27 -20.09 3.22
N LEU A 57 -5.44 -20.96 2.64
CA LEU A 57 -5.88 -22.13 1.88
C LEU A 57 -6.12 -23.35 2.75
N ASP A 58 -5.26 -23.57 3.76
CA ASP A 58 -5.24 -24.81 4.54
C ASP A 58 -5.91 -24.62 5.90
N GLU A 59 -5.74 -23.45 6.53
CA GLU A 59 -6.23 -23.17 7.89
C GLU A 59 -7.56 -22.39 7.90
N GLY A 60 -7.97 -21.84 6.76
CA GLY A 60 -9.25 -21.13 6.61
C GLY A 60 -9.33 -19.79 7.36
N ALA A 61 -8.19 -19.13 7.62
CA ALA A 61 -8.07 -17.88 8.38
C ALA A 61 -8.69 -16.66 7.65
N THR A 62 -10.02 -16.63 7.55
CA THR A 62 -10.80 -15.69 6.72
C THR A 62 -11.87 -14.92 7.48
N HIS A 63 -11.98 -15.13 8.79
CA HIS A 63 -13.02 -14.56 9.65
C HIS A 63 -12.44 -13.54 10.63
N TYR A 64 -13.32 -12.86 11.35
CA TYR A 64 -12.93 -11.87 12.35
C TYR A 64 -11.98 -12.43 13.40
N THR A 65 -11.04 -11.59 13.79
CA THR A 65 -10.09 -11.81 14.88
C THR A 65 -10.40 -10.81 16.01
N ALA A 66 -9.64 -10.87 17.11
CA ALA A 66 -9.80 -9.86 18.15
C ALA A 66 -9.44 -8.46 17.61
N ALA A 67 -10.12 -7.42 18.11
CA ALA A 67 -9.94 -6.05 17.64
C ALA A 67 -8.50 -5.53 17.75
N THR A 68 -7.70 -6.12 18.65
CA THR A 68 -6.30 -5.79 18.87
C THR A 68 -5.32 -6.64 18.06
N GLY A 69 -5.81 -7.58 17.25
CA GLY A 69 -4.99 -8.57 16.51
C GLY A 69 -5.07 -9.99 17.09
N ILE A 70 -4.61 -10.98 16.33
CA ILE A 70 -4.50 -12.37 16.82
C ILE A 70 -3.31 -12.49 17.77
N ALA A 71 -3.44 -13.23 18.87
CA ALA A 71 -2.24 -13.80 19.52
C ALA A 71 -1.68 -14.84 18.53
N PRO A 72 -0.39 -14.83 18.12
CA PRO A 72 0.83 -14.27 18.74
C PRO A 72 1.49 -13.09 17.97
N LEU A 73 0.71 -12.24 17.29
CA LEU A 73 1.22 -11.07 16.55
C LEU A 73 1.57 -9.87 17.45
#